data_AF-A0A238U420-F1
#
_entry.id   AF-A0A238U420-F1
#
_cell.length_a   1.000
_cell.length_b   1.000
_cell.length_c   1.000
_cell.angle_alpha   90.00
_cell.angle_beta   90.00
_cell.angle_gamma   90.00
#
_symmetry.space_group_name_H-M   'P 1'
#
loop_
_entity.id
_entity.type
_entity.pdbx_description
1 polymer ?
#
loop_
_entity_poly.entity_id
_entity_poly.type
_entity_poly.pdbx_seq_one_letter_code
_entity_poly.pdbx_strand_id
1 'polypeptide(L)'
;MNIYKLTFLFFISNSLFACKIKDNLSYIEFTTNSTILEELVFYIKTKEKSIWVDANNNLTKDESEVIEINAPDKRTAIRVKVKDRVFRVYGKIFFLACPRYMELENLDVSHNTNLSYLYLDSHDQLRNLDVSENTELEFLYCSRNGIQNLDVSHNLKLKTLICSSNNLDSLNISENMGLIKLECNNNFIDNLDVSNNINMRHLNCSETGISSLDLTKNKNLEYLYCENINLTKLDVSLLSKLSVLRCGGNKLTTLDVSKNTKLFDLECYVNKLSNLDISKNTLVKHLDCAFNELTSLDLSNNKNLEEIDCSNNQLTTLDVSLNTKLEVELKCAHNQLEELDLSQNPKISELDCSYNNLKSLDVSVMVDLFTSNFIGNKNMSCIKINKKQKKDLENDENDWIKNDKAFYSLNCK
;
A
#
# COMPACT_ATOMS: atom_id res chain seq x y z
N MET A 1 -38.46 72.33 48.27
CA MET A 1 -37.39 73.31 47.99
C MET A 1 -36.08 72.53 47.88
N ASN A 2 -35.53 72.41 46.65
CA ASN A 2 -34.20 71.93 46.19
C ASN A 2 -33.66 70.59 46.77
N ILE A 3 -33.51 69.46 46.07
CA ILE A 3 -32.87 69.11 44.76
C ILE A 3 -31.45 69.64 44.60
N TYR A 4 -30.44 68.77 44.79
CA TYR A 4 -29.32 68.57 43.85
C TYR A 4 -28.89 67.10 43.85
N LYS A 5 -28.83 66.55 42.63
CA LYS A 5 -28.27 65.25 42.22
C LYS A 5 -26.77 65.19 42.51
N LEU A 6 -26.26 64.03 42.92
CA LEU A 6 -24.89 63.61 42.58
C LEU A 6 -24.90 62.15 42.13
N THR A 7 -24.28 61.92 40.97
CA THR A 7 -24.33 60.71 40.16
C THR A 7 -23.05 59.89 40.32
N PHE A 8 -23.23 58.57 40.38
CA PHE A 8 -22.33 57.43 40.10
C PHE A 8 -20.88 57.65 39.62
N LEU A 9 -19.96 56.89 40.24
CA LEU A 9 -18.89 56.13 39.56
C LEU A 9 -18.31 55.08 40.53
N PHE A 10 -18.90 53.89 40.55
CA PHE A 10 -18.21 52.69 41.07
C PHE A 10 -17.60 51.97 39.85
N PHE A 11 -16.28 51.93 39.79
CA PHE A 11 -15.55 51.05 38.89
C PHE A 11 -15.82 49.60 39.30
N ILE A 12 -16.62 48.88 38.51
CA ILE A 12 -16.62 47.42 38.53
C ILE A 12 -15.43 47.00 37.68
N SER A 13 -14.37 46.54 38.33
CA SER A 13 -13.33 45.77 37.66
C SER A 13 -13.94 44.45 37.19
N ASN A 14 -14.18 44.32 35.89
CA ASN A 14 -14.38 43.02 35.25
C ASN A 14 -13.05 42.25 35.33
N SER A 15 -12.83 41.55 36.45
CA SER A 15 -11.88 40.44 36.46
C SER A 15 -12.49 39.32 35.63
N LEU A 16 -12.03 39.17 34.39
CA LEU A 16 -12.24 37.94 33.63
C LEU A 16 -11.79 36.77 34.51
N PHE A 17 -12.73 35.88 34.84
CA PHE A 17 -12.43 34.59 35.44
C PHE A 17 -11.70 33.74 34.40
N ALA A 18 -10.37 33.85 34.34
CA ALA A 18 -9.53 32.83 33.72
C ALA A 18 -9.64 31.58 34.60
N CYS A 19 -10.50 30.65 34.21
CA CYS A 19 -10.62 29.35 34.86
C CYS A 19 -9.38 28.52 34.49
N LYS A 20 -8.38 28.48 35.38
CA LYS A 20 -7.27 27.52 35.26
C LYS A 20 -7.86 26.10 35.20
N ILE A 21 -7.48 25.36 34.16
CA ILE A 21 -8.00 24.01 33.88
C ILE A 21 -7.71 23.08 35.05
N LYS A 22 -8.70 22.22 35.38
CA LYS A 22 -8.54 21.10 36.30
C LYS A 22 -7.78 19.96 35.62
N ASP A 23 -6.89 19.30 36.35
CA ASP A 23 -5.97 18.23 35.91
C ASP A 23 -6.61 16.96 35.26
N ASN A 24 -7.92 16.94 34.95
CA ASN A 24 -8.66 15.73 34.52
C ASN A 24 -9.41 15.88 33.18
N LEU A 25 -9.05 16.84 32.33
CA LEU A 25 -9.67 16.94 30.99
C LEU A 25 -9.01 15.96 30.02
N SER A 26 -9.82 15.36 29.14
CA SER A 26 -9.33 14.59 27.99
C SER A 26 -8.77 15.56 26.96
N TYR A 27 -7.54 15.36 26.51
CA TYR A 27 -6.95 16.17 25.46
C TYR A 27 -5.91 15.41 24.63
N ILE A 28 -5.59 15.99 23.48
CA ILE A 28 -4.48 15.56 22.63
C ILE A 28 -3.56 16.77 22.47
N GLU A 29 -2.27 16.57 22.69
CA GLU A 29 -1.24 17.61 22.52
C GLU A 29 -0.48 17.38 21.22
N PHE A 30 -0.32 18.46 20.47
CA PHE A 30 0.36 18.47 19.17
C PHE A 30 1.58 19.37 19.27
N THR A 31 2.72 18.89 18.74
CA THR A 31 3.89 19.72 18.47
C THR A 31 4.15 19.73 16.97
N THR A 32 4.13 20.90 16.35
CA THR A 32 4.22 21.06 14.89
C THR A 32 5.40 21.96 14.49
N ASN A 33 5.99 21.71 13.33
CA ASN A 33 7.00 22.59 12.72
C ASN A 33 6.40 23.63 11.77
N SER A 34 5.08 23.62 11.57
CA SER A 34 4.38 24.57 10.71
C SER A 34 4.59 26.02 11.16
N THR A 35 4.44 26.94 10.22
CA THR A 35 4.71 28.36 10.50
C THR A 35 3.65 28.92 11.46
N ILE A 36 4.07 29.74 12.43
CA ILE A 36 3.13 30.43 13.34
C ILE A 36 2.16 31.28 12.48
N LEU A 37 0.87 31.23 12.81
CA LEU A 37 -0.27 31.81 12.08
C LEU A 37 -0.73 31.03 10.83
N GLU A 38 -0.11 29.91 10.50
CA GLU A 38 -0.65 28.97 9.52
C GLU A 38 -1.95 28.33 10.03
N GLU A 39 -2.93 28.17 9.14
CA GLU A 39 -4.16 27.46 9.46
C GLU A 39 -3.93 25.95 9.27
N LEU A 40 -3.83 25.22 10.37
CA LEU A 40 -3.80 23.77 10.36
C LEU A 40 -5.21 23.21 10.28
N VAL A 41 -5.34 22.12 9.51
CA VAL A 41 -6.58 21.38 9.37
C VAL A 41 -6.34 19.91 9.69
N PHE A 42 -7.10 19.40 10.66
CA PHE A 42 -7.14 17.98 11.00
C PHE A 42 -8.58 17.54 11.17
N TYR A 43 -8.79 16.23 11.28
CA TYR A 43 -10.14 15.68 11.34
C TYR A 43 -10.35 14.90 12.62
N ILE A 44 -11.48 15.14 13.27
CA ILE A 44 -11.87 14.41 14.46
C ILE A 44 -13.25 13.77 14.32
N LYS A 45 -13.55 12.81 15.20
CA LYS A 45 -14.93 12.49 15.61
C LYS A 45 -15.01 12.49 17.12
N THR A 46 -16.09 13.06 17.63
CA THR A 46 -16.44 13.11 19.06
C THR A 46 -17.96 13.04 19.21
N LYS A 47 -18.42 12.58 20.38
CA LYS A 47 -19.82 12.65 20.80
C LYS A 47 -20.18 13.97 21.47
N GLU A 48 -19.17 14.77 21.79
CA GLU A 48 -19.35 16.06 22.44
C GLU A 48 -19.89 17.10 21.48
N LYS A 49 -20.72 18.01 21.99
CA LYS A 49 -21.32 19.09 21.20
C LYS A 49 -20.33 20.20 20.88
N SER A 50 -19.26 20.31 21.66
CA SER A 50 -18.20 21.30 21.49
C SER A 50 -16.88 20.71 21.97
N ILE A 51 -15.79 21.11 21.34
CA ILE A 51 -14.43 20.93 21.84
C ILE A 51 -13.81 22.30 22.13
N TRP A 52 -12.62 22.32 22.70
CA TRP A 52 -11.86 23.55 22.88
C TRP A 52 -10.40 23.33 22.45
N VAL A 53 -9.84 24.28 21.69
CA VAL A 53 -8.46 24.21 21.17
C VAL A 53 -7.61 25.33 21.75
N ASP A 54 -6.72 24.99 22.66
CA ASP A 54 -5.71 25.89 23.22
C ASP A 54 -4.60 26.11 22.18
N ALA A 55 -4.81 27.09 21.29
CA ALA A 55 -3.93 27.35 20.15
C ALA A 55 -2.73 28.24 20.49
N ASN A 56 -2.78 28.92 21.64
CA ASN A 56 -1.75 29.82 22.15
C ASN A 56 -0.95 29.21 23.32
N ASN A 57 -1.26 27.97 23.71
CA ASN A 57 -0.57 27.21 24.75
C ASN A 57 -0.59 27.92 26.13
N ASN A 58 -1.66 28.67 26.42
CA ASN A 58 -1.77 29.43 27.68
C ASN A 58 -2.49 28.63 28.80
N LEU A 59 -2.94 27.40 28.51
CA LEU A 59 -3.66 26.52 29.43
C LEU A 59 -4.93 27.17 30.02
N THR A 60 -5.55 28.08 29.26
CA THR A 60 -6.72 28.84 29.68
C THR A 60 -7.77 28.82 28.58
N LYS A 61 -8.99 28.44 28.95
CA LYS A 61 -10.10 28.38 27.99
C LYS A 61 -10.59 29.76 27.58
N ASP A 62 -10.22 30.19 26.37
CA ASP A 62 -10.73 31.41 25.74
C ASP A 62 -12.02 31.12 24.94
N GLU A 63 -12.99 32.04 24.95
CA GLU A 63 -14.27 31.85 24.21
C GLU A 63 -14.04 31.67 22.70
N SER A 64 -13.04 32.34 22.13
CA SER A 64 -12.70 32.26 20.70
C SER A 64 -12.10 30.92 20.27
N GLU A 65 -11.75 30.06 21.23
CA GLU A 65 -11.11 28.77 21.00
C GLU A 65 -12.09 27.60 21.10
N VAL A 66 -13.34 27.86 21.48
CA VAL A 66 -14.40 26.85 21.53
C VAL A 66 -14.90 26.58 20.12
N ILE A 67 -14.92 25.31 19.73
CA ILE A 67 -15.38 24.88 18.42
C ILE A 67 -16.63 24.02 18.60
N GLU A 68 -17.76 24.51 18.10
CA GLU A 68 -19.03 23.77 18.06
C GLU A 68 -18.96 22.63 17.04
N ILE A 69 -19.40 21.45 17.46
CA ILE A 69 -19.45 20.24 16.65
C ILE A 69 -20.87 20.07 16.13
N ASN A 70 -21.10 20.61 14.93
CA ASN A 70 -22.42 20.63 14.28
C ASN A 70 -22.97 19.23 13.91
N ALA A 71 -22.10 18.22 13.85
CA ALA A 71 -22.49 16.85 13.55
C ALA A 71 -21.68 15.84 14.39
N PRO A 72 -22.12 15.56 15.63
CA PRO A 72 -21.52 14.53 16.47
C PRO A 72 -21.44 13.19 15.74
N ASP A 73 -20.41 12.41 16.03
CA ASP A 73 -20.08 11.12 15.40
C ASP A 73 -19.73 11.16 13.89
N LYS A 74 -19.83 12.32 13.23
CA LYS A 74 -19.33 12.49 11.86
C LYS A 74 -17.90 13.04 11.87
N ARG A 75 -17.17 12.75 10.79
CA ARG A 75 -15.84 13.32 10.58
C ARG A 75 -15.97 14.84 10.43
N THR A 76 -15.42 15.59 11.37
CA THR A 76 -15.43 17.06 11.39
C THR A 76 -14.03 17.58 11.14
N ALA A 77 -13.88 18.50 10.19
CA ALA A 77 -12.63 19.23 9.99
C ALA A 77 -12.50 20.31 11.07
N ILE A 78 -11.39 20.28 11.79
CA ILE A 78 -11.02 21.28 12.81
C ILE A 78 -9.95 22.17 12.19
N ARG A 79 -10.21 23.47 12.21
CA ARG A 79 -9.33 24.51 11.64
C ARG A 79 -8.77 25.33 12.78
N VAL A 80 -7.44 25.37 12.88
CA VAL A 80 -6.75 26.02 14.00
C VAL A 80 -5.67 26.93 13.44
N LYS A 81 -5.73 28.22 13.79
CA LYS A 81 -4.62 29.14 13.56
C LYS A 81 -3.66 29.01 14.72
N VAL A 82 -2.57 28.30 14.48
CA VAL A 82 -1.58 27.96 15.51
C VAL A 82 -0.82 29.23 15.90
N LYS A 83 -0.76 29.54 17.20
CA LYS A 83 -0.05 30.72 17.74
C LYS A 83 1.21 30.34 18.52
N ASP A 84 1.37 29.07 18.85
CA ASP A 84 2.52 28.47 19.52
C ASP A 84 2.84 27.11 18.89
N ARG A 85 4.10 26.68 18.92
CA ARG A 85 4.54 25.39 18.34
C ARG A 85 3.78 24.20 18.95
N VAL A 86 3.38 24.34 20.21
CA VAL A 86 2.58 23.35 20.94
C VAL A 86 1.15 23.87 21.03
N PHE A 87 0.17 23.01 20.75
CA PHE A 87 -1.24 23.31 20.99
C PHE A 87 -1.98 22.08 21.49
N ARG A 88 -3.10 22.29 22.20
CA ARG A 88 -3.90 21.20 22.76
C ARG A 88 -5.34 21.23 22.28
N VAL A 89 -5.88 20.06 22.01
CA VAL A 89 -7.28 19.87 21.64
C VAL A 89 -7.96 19.12 22.78
N TYR A 90 -8.78 19.84 23.54
CA TYR A 90 -9.54 19.30 24.66
C TYR A 90 -10.89 18.77 24.20
N GLY A 91 -11.15 17.51 24.54
CA GLY A 91 -12.39 16.81 24.26
C GLY A 91 -12.22 15.29 24.28
N LYS A 92 -13.33 14.56 24.34
CA LYS A 92 -13.34 13.09 24.22
C LYS A 92 -13.38 12.66 22.76
N ILE A 93 -12.22 12.64 22.14
CA ILE A 93 -12.07 12.31 20.72
C ILE A 93 -11.93 10.78 20.58
N PHE A 94 -12.65 10.16 19.65
CA PHE A 94 -12.48 8.72 19.38
C PHE A 94 -11.90 8.44 17.99
N PHE A 95 -11.84 9.46 17.13
CA PHE A 95 -11.19 9.40 15.83
C PHE A 95 -10.31 10.63 15.68
N LEU A 96 -9.05 10.43 15.33
CA LEU A 96 -8.12 11.50 14.93
C LEU A 96 -7.50 11.13 13.57
N ALA A 97 -7.54 12.06 12.62
CA ALA A 97 -6.76 11.98 11.40
C ALA A 97 -5.98 13.27 11.18
N CYS A 98 -4.66 13.14 11.14
CA CYS A 98 -3.68 14.20 10.95
C CYS A 98 -3.08 14.08 9.53
N PRO A 99 -3.39 15.01 8.63
CA PRO A 99 -2.82 15.04 7.29
C PRO A 99 -1.34 15.45 7.26
N ARG A 100 -0.66 15.15 6.15
CA ARG A 100 0.76 15.43 5.94
C ARG A 100 1.22 16.86 6.21
N TYR A 101 0.43 17.84 5.80
CA TYR A 101 0.80 19.26 5.92
C TYR A 101 0.80 19.78 7.35
N MET A 102 0.48 18.96 8.36
CA MET A 102 0.57 19.37 9.76
C MET A 102 2.01 19.39 10.31
N GLU A 103 2.98 18.81 9.59
CA GLU A 103 4.40 18.79 9.98
C GLU A 103 4.63 18.42 11.46
N LEU A 104 3.95 17.38 11.93
CA LEU A 104 3.96 16.97 13.34
C LEU A 104 5.34 16.45 13.76
N GLU A 105 6.00 17.13 14.68
CA GLU A 105 7.23 16.66 15.33
C GLU A 105 6.92 15.68 16.46
N ASN A 106 5.84 15.93 17.21
CA ASN A 106 5.38 15.09 18.30
C ASN A 106 3.85 15.10 18.38
N LEU A 107 3.30 14.00 18.89
CA LEU A 107 1.89 13.84 19.17
C LEU A 107 1.73 13.05 20.47
N ASP A 108 1.17 13.70 21.50
CA ASP A 108 0.81 13.02 22.75
C ASP A 108 -0.72 12.79 22.79
N VAL A 109 -1.09 11.52 22.70
CA VAL A 109 -2.47 11.02 22.76
C VAL A 109 -2.79 10.33 24.10
N SER A 110 -1.86 10.30 25.05
CA SER A 110 -1.99 9.58 26.33
C SER A 110 -3.17 10.08 27.18
N HIS A 111 -3.47 11.37 27.07
CA HIS A 111 -4.56 12.02 27.81
C HIS A 111 -5.94 11.85 27.14
N ASN A 112 -6.03 11.15 26.00
CA ASN A 112 -7.28 10.87 25.30
C ASN A 112 -7.51 9.35 25.17
N THR A 113 -7.86 8.73 26.29
CA THR A 113 -8.06 7.26 26.40
C THR A 113 -9.23 6.70 25.59
N ASN A 114 -10.11 7.56 25.04
CA ASN A 114 -11.24 7.16 24.19
C ASN A 114 -10.86 6.92 22.71
N LEU A 115 -9.59 7.15 22.34
CA LEU A 115 -9.15 7.07 20.95
C LEU A 115 -9.28 5.64 20.42
N SER A 116 -10.16 5.44 19.44
CA SER A 116 -10.37 4.13 18.79
C SER A 116 -9.80 4.08 17.36
N TYR A 117 -9.51 5.24 16.77
CA TYR A 117 -9.00 5.37 15.41
C TYR A 117 -7.96 6.49 15.34
N LEU A 118 -6.73 6.16 14.97
CA LEU A 118 -5.63 7.10 14.80
C LEU A 118 -5.04 6.96 13.40
N TYR A 119 -5.01 8.06 12.65
CA TYR A 119 -4.43 8.13 11.32
C TYR A 119 -3.46 9.29 11.20
N LEU A 120 -2.18 8.98 11.02
CA LEU A 120 -1.08 9.93 10.93
C LEU A 120 -0.41 9.78 9.57
N ASP A 121 -0.73 10.68 8.64
CA ASP A 121 -0.10 10.73 7.31
C ASP A 121 1.09 11.68 7.34
N SER A 122 2.00 11.50 8.29
CA SER A 122 3.17 12.38 8.47
C SER A 122 4.38 11.81 7.74
N HIS A 123 5.15 12.64 7.03
CA HIS A 123 6.38 12.24 6.34
C HIS A 123 7.61 12.60 7.19
N ASP A 124 8.31 11.59 7.72
CA ASP A 124 9.65 11.61 8.31
C ASP A 124 9.83 12.43 9.61
N GLN A 125 8.76 12.90 10.24
CA GLN A 125 8.87 13.78 11.41
C GLN A 125 8.71 13.06 12.76
N LEU A 126 7.72 12.16 12.92
CA LEU A 126 7.49 11.49 14.20
C LEU A 126 8.55 10.42 14.44
N ARG A 127 9.30 10.53 15.53
CA ARG A 127 10.30 9.52 15.95
C ARG A 127 9.80 8.57 17.02
N ASN A 128 8.79 9.01 17.77
CA ASN A 128 8.16 8.25 18.84
C ASN A 128 6.65 8.41 18.71
N LEU A 129 5.93 7.37 19.09
CA LEU A 129 4.48 7.39 19.21
C LEU A 129 4.10 6.47 20.37
N ASP A 130 3.62 7.06 21.45
CA ASP A 130 3.09 6.32 22.59
C ASP A 130 1.56 6.21 22.47
N VAL A 131 1.08 4.98 22.37
CA VAL A 131 -0.36 4.64 22.30
C VAL A 131 -0.79 3.72 23.45
N SER A 132 0.03 3.60 24.49
CA SER A 132 -0.20 2.67 25.61
C SER A 132 -1.51 2.93 26.36
N GLU A 133 -1.87 4.19 26.55
CA GLU A 133 -3.11 4.61 27.22
C GLU A 133 -4.36 4.53 26.31
N ASN A 134 -4.19 4.31 25.00
CA ASN A 134 -5.29 4.22 24.04
C ASN A 134 -5.80 2.78 23.90
N THR A 135 -6.24 2.18 25.00
CA THR A 135 -6.69 0.77 25.06
C THR A 135 -7.92 0.45 24.18
N GLU A 136 -8.65 1.48 23.74
CA GLU A 136 -9.79 1.38 22.81
C GLU A 136 -9.38 1.36 21.32
N LEU A 137 -8.09 1.48 21.00
CA LEU A 137 -7.60 1.59 19.62
C LEU A 137 -7.90 0.33 18.80
N GLU A 138 -8.70 0.49 17.74
CA GLU A 138 -9.02 -0.56 16.76
C GLU A 138 -8.26 -0.38 15.44
N PHE A 139 -7.86 0.85 15.12
CA PHE A 139 -7.16 1.22 13.89
C PHE A 139 -6.02 2.17 14.19
N LEU A 140 -4.82 1.79 13.76
CA LEU A 140 -3.63 2.63 13.80
C LEU A 140 -2.99 2.70 12.41
N TYR A 141 -2.88 3.92 11.88
CA TYR A 141 -2.03 4.24 10.73
C TYR A 141 -0.99 5.27 11.17
N CYS A 142 0.29 4.91 11.10
CA CYS A 142 1.42 5.77 11.42
C CYS A 142 2.57 5.62 10.42
N SER A 143 2.24 5.23 9.18
CA SER A 143 3.23 5.01 8.13
C SER A 143 3.97 6.28 7.74
N ARG A 144 5.13 6.10 7.09
CA ARG A 144 5.99 7.17 6.53
C ARG A 144 6.61 8.10 7.57
N ASN A 145 6.85 7.63 8.78
CA ASN A 145 7.50 8.41 9.84
C ASN A 145 8.92 7.93 10.12
N GLY A 146 9.56 8.46 11.16
CA GLY A 146 10.87 8.01 11.64
C GLY A 146 10.78 7.13 12.88
N ILE A 147 9.65 6.46 13.13
CA ILE A 147 9.40 5.73 14.38
C ILE A 147 10.35 4.54 14.46
N GLN A 148 11.12 4.45 15.55
CA GLN A 148 12.06 3.36 15.78
C GLN A 148 11.50 2.25 16.68
N ASN A 149 10.62 2.62 17.61
CA ASN A 149 9.97 1.70 18.53
C ASN A 149 8.48 2.00 18.55
N LEU A 150 7.67 0.97 18.38
CA LEU A 150 6.21 1.07 18.46
C LEU A 150 5.70 -0.06 19.35
N ASP A 151 5.29 0.30 20.56
CA ASP A 151 4.66 -0.64 21.49
C ASP A 151 3.13 -0.59 21.32
N VAL A 152 2.57 -1.72 20.89
CA VAL A 152 1.12 -1.92 20.73
C VAL A 152 0.55 -2.98 21.67
N SER A 153 1.33 -3.40 22.68
CA SER A 153 0.95 -4.48 23.61
C SER A 153 -0.30 -4.18 24.44
N HIS A 154 -0.60 -2.90 24.67
CA HIS A 154 -1.78 -2.45 25.43
C HIS A 154 -3.02 -2.26 24.53
N ASN A 155 -2.87 -2.26 23.20
CA ASN A 155 -3.96 -2.04 22.25
C ASN A 155 -4.62 -3.37 21.85
N LEU A 156 -5.21 -4.07 22.82
CA LEU A 156 -5.77 -5.42 22.63
C LEU A 156 -6.93 -5.50 21.62
N LYS A 157 -7.57 -4.36 21.33
CA LYS A 157 -8.69 -4.24 20.37
C LYS A 157 -8.24 -3.97 18.94
N LEU A 158 -6.95 -3.85 18.69
CA LEU A 158 -6.40 -3.47 17.39
C LEU A 158 -6.75 -4.51 16.32
N LYS A 159 -7.42 -4.06 15.25
CA LYS A 159 -7.82 -4.85 14.07
C LYS A 159 -6.97 -4.54 12.86
N THR A 160 -6.51 -3.29 12.74
CA THR A 160 -5.68 -2.81 11.64
C THR A 160 -4.49 -2.04 12.18
N LEU A 161 -3.29 -2.50 11.83
CA LEU A 161 -2.04 -1.81 12.09
C LEU A 161 -1.33 -1.56 10.76
N ILE A 162 -1.08 -0.28 10.46
CA ILE A 162 -0.34 0.14 9.28
C ILE A 162 0.79 1.07 9.75
N CYS A 163 2.00 0.54 9.79
CA CYS A 163 3.21 1.21 10.29
C CYS A 163 4.35 1.14 9.26
N SER A 164 4.02 0.98 7.99
CA SER A 164 4.96 0.91 6.87
C SER A 164 5.86 2.13 6.74
N SER A 165 7.04 1.98 6.16
CA SER A 165 7.97 3.10 5.92
C SER A 165 8.29 3.85 7.22
N ASN A 166 8.80 3.12 8.20
CA ASN A 166 9.34 3.64 9.46
C ASN A 166 10.76 3.09 9.64
N ASN A 167 11.34 3.30 10.83
CA ASN A 167 12.66 2.79 11.19
C ASN A 167 12.55 1.68 12.25
N LEU A 168 11.48 0.86 12.21
CA LEU A 168 11.25 -0.18 13.21
C LEU A 168 12.27 -1.30 13.05
N ASP A 169 13.07 -1.56 14.08
CA ASP A 169 13.99 -2.71 14.14
C ASP A 169 13.28 -4.00 14.60
N SER A 170 12.17 -3.85 15.33
CA SER A 170 11.34 -4.95 15.79
C SER A 170 9.89 -4.54 15.90
N LEU A 171 8.99 -5.52 15.85
CA LEU A 171 7.56 -5.29 16.03
C LEU A 171 6.94 -6.49 16.76
N ASN A 172 6.49 -6.28 18.00
CA ASN A 172 5.80 -7.30 18.78
C ASN A 172 4.28 -7.09 18.70
N ILE A 173 3.58 -8.07 18.13
CA ILE A 173 2.12 -8.08 17.95
C ILE A 173 1.46 -9.29 18.61
N SER A 174 2.17 -9.96 19.52
CA SER A 174 1.72 -11.22 20.15
C SER A 174 0.43 -11.05 20.99
N GLU A 175 0.21 -9.87 21.56
CA GLU A 175 -0.99 -9.52 22.34
C GLU A 175 -2.17 -9.08 21.46
N ASN A 176 -1.92 -8.69 20.20
CA ASN A 176 -2.95 -8.20 19.28
C ASN A 176 -3.66 -9.36 18.55
N MET A 177 -4.24 -10.30 19.29
CA MET A 177 -4.90 -11.51 18.75
C MET A 177 -6.10 -11.22 17.83
N GLY A 178 -6.67 -10.01 17.93
CA GLY A 178 -7.75 -9.52 17.08
C GLY A 178 -7.31 -8.96 15.72
N LEU A 179 -6.01 -8.91 15.43
CA LEU A 179 -5.47 -8.27 14.24
C LEU A 179 -5.92 -8.99 12.96
N ILE A 180 -6.49 -8.23 12.03
CA ILE A 180 -6.99 -8.69 10.72
C ILE A 180 -6.04 -8.24 9.61
N LYS A 181 -5.48 -7.03 9.73
CA LYS A 181 -4.60 -6.44 8.73
C LYS A 181 -3.34 -5.89 9.38
N LEU A 182 -2.20 -6.31 8.85
CA LEU A 182 -0.89 -5.77 9.18
C LEU A 182 -0.18 -5.31 7.91
N GLU A 183 0.25 -4.04 7.90
CA GLU A 183 1.23 -3.53 6.94
C GLU A 183 2.41 -2.94 7.72
N CYS A 184 3.55 -3.61 7.66
CA CYS A 184 4.79 -3.21 8.32
C CYS A 184 5.98 -3.14 7.34
N ASN A 185 5.70 -3.13 6.03
CA ASN A 185 6.69 -3.09 4.97
C ASN A 185 7.58 -1.83 4.99
N ASN A 186 8.76 -1.89 4.39
CA ASN A 186 9.76 -0.81 4.43
C ASN A 186 10.13 -0.43 5.88
N ASN A 187 10.65 -1.40 6.63
CA ASN A 187 11.19 -1.24 7.98
C ASN A 187 12.47 -2.10 8.11
N PHE A 188 13.12 -2.08 9.26
CA PHE A 188 14.31 -2.88 9.55
C PHE A 188 14.02 -4.16 10.35
N ILE A 189 12.74 -4.55 10.46
CA ILE A 189 12.27 -5.74 11.19
C ILE A 189 12.95 -6.99 10.62
N ASP A 190 13.70 -7.72 11.43
CA ASP A 190 14.43 -8.93 11.03
C ASP A 190 13.75 -10.25 11.44
N ASN A 191 12.78 -10.16 12.35
CA ASN A 191 11.95 -11.27 12.79
C ASN A 191 10.52 -10.79 13.08
N LEU A 192 9.54 -11.56 12.60
CA LEU A 192 8.13 -11.27 12.79
C LEU A 192 7.37 -12.56 13.17
N ASP A 193 6.94 -12.64 14.42
CA ASP A 193 6.07 -13.72 14.89
C ASP A 193 4.60 -13.32 14.72
N VAL A 194 3.91 -14.02 13.81
CA VAL A 194 2.48 -13.85 13.53
C VAL A 194 1.62 -14.99 14.08
N SER A 195 2.18 -15.88 14.90
CA SER A 195 1.54 -17.14 15.32
C SER A 195 0.26 -16.94 16.16
N ASN A 196 0.17 -15.86 16.92
CA ASN A 196 -1.01 -15.50 17.71
C ASN A 196 -2.09 -14.76 16.90
N ASN A 197 -1.76 -14.22 15.72
CA ASN A 197 -2.68 -13.42 14.91
C ASN A 197 -3.50 -14.30 13.94
N ILE A 198 -4.23 -15.27 14.50
CA ILE A 198 -4.96 -16.32 13.76
C ILE A 198 -6.11 -15.79 12.88
N ASN A 199 -6.54 -14.55 13.14
CA ASN A 199 -7.61 -13.87 12.40
C ASN A 199 -7.09 -13.05 11.21
N MET A 200 -5.77 -12.98 11.02
CA MET A 200 -5.13 -12.19 9.98
C MET A 200 -5.58 -12.64 8.59
N ARG A 201 -5.95 -11.65 7.76
CA ARG A 201 -6.36 -11.81 6.36
C ARG A 201 -5.42 -11.12 5.38
N HIS A 202 -4.73 -10.08 5.84
CA HIS A 202 -3.82 -9.29 5.03
C HIS A 202 -2.51 -9.09 5.79
N LEU A 203 -1.42 -9.56 5.21
CA LEU A 203 -0.06 -9.34 5.70
C LEU A 203 0.79 -8.72 4.60
N ASN A 204 1.32 -7.54 4.87
CA ASN A 204 2.38 -6.94 4.08
C ASN A 204 3.61 -6.70 4.94
N CYS A 205 4.64 -7.51 4.72
CA CYS A 205 5.94 -7.39 5.35
C CYS A 205 7.08 -7.24 4.33
N SER A 206 6.77 -6.85 3.09
CA SER A 206 7.76 -6.62 2.04
C SER A 206 8.83 -5.61 2.46
N GLU A 207 10.03 -5.66 1.86
CA GLU A 207 11.10 -4.69 2.12
C GLU A 207 11.45 -4.59 3.62
N THR A 208 11.61 -5.75 4.27
CA THR A 208 12.07 -5.85 5.67
C THR A 208 13.29 -6.76 5.76
N GLY A 209 13.93 -6.79 6.93
CA GLY A 209 15.07 -7.68 7.22
C GLY A 209 14.69 -9.13 7.50
N ILE A 210 13.39 -9.48 7.46
CA ILE A 210 12.90 -10.85 7.71
C ILE A 210 13.64 -11.81 6.78
N SER A 211 13.91 -13.03 7.24
CA SER A 211 14.55 -14.09 6.40
C SER A 211 13.84 -15.45 6.50
N SER A 212 12.87 -15.57 7.40
CA SER A 212 11.98 -16.73 7.54
C SER A 212 10.61 -16.26 7.98
N LEU A 213 9.55 -16.90 7.48
CA LEU A 213 8.18 -16.56 7.79
C LEU A 213 7.36 -17.83 8.06
N ASP A 214 6.94 -18.03 9.32
CA ASP A 214 6.04 -19.14 9.69
C ASP A 214 4.58 -18.65 9.64
N LEU A 215 3.83 -19.20 8.68
CA LEU A 215 2.41 -18.87 8.46
C LEU A 215 1.47 -20.02 8.85
N THR A 216 1.95 -21.02 9.58
CA THR A 216 1.19 -22.25 9.88
C THR A 216 -0.10 -22.01 10.68
N LYS A 217 -0.19 -20.88 11.39
CA LYS A 217 -1.35 -20.45 12.16
C LYS A 217 -2.30 -19.52 11.40
N ASN A 218 -1.83 -18.84 10.36
CA ASN A 218 -2.54 -17.75 9.68
C ASN A 218 -3.42 -18.26 8.53
N LYS A 219 -4.22 -19.30 8.77
CA LYS A 219 -5.04 -20.00 7.76
C LYS A 219 -6.11 -19.13 7.10
N ASN A 220 -6.36 -17.94 7.66
CA ASN A 220 -7.32 -16.97 7.13
C ASN A 220 -6.72 -15.96 6.15
N LEU A 221 -5.41 -16.01 5.86
CA LEU A 221 -4.77 -15.12 4.91
C LEU A 221 -5.41 -15.20 3.52
N GLU A 222 -5.76 -14.04 3.00
CA GLU A 222 -6.32 -13.78 1.67
C GLU A 222 -5.31 -13.01 0.80
N TYR A 223 -4.46 -12.18 1.42
CA TYR A 223 -3.43 -11.38 0.78
C TYR A 223 -2.10 -11.51 1.52
N LEU A 224 -1.05 -11.91 0.80
CA LEU A 224 0.32 -12.01 1.33
C LEU A 224 1.29 -11.25 0.42
N TYR A 225 1.95 -10.26 1.00
CA TYR A 225 3.05 -9.51 0.38
C TYR A 225 4.30 -9.70 1.24
N CYS A 226 5.28 -10.41 0.68
CA CYS A 226 6.54 -10.75 1.34
C CYS A 226 7.69 -10.62 0.33
N GLU A 227 7.68 -9.53 -0.43
CA GLU A 227 8.68 -9.21 -1.45
C GLU A 227 9.98 -8.70 -0.81
N ASN A 228 11.12 -9.02 -1.39
CA ASN A 228 12.42 -8.49 -0.95
C ASN A 228 12.76 -8.77 0.53
N ILE A 229 12.36 -9.94 1.07
CA ILE A 229 12.69 -10.37 2.45
C ILE A 229 13.63 -11.60 2.45
N ASN A 230 14.48 -11.76 1.45
CA ASN A 230 15.54 -12.78 1.43
C ASN A 230 15.08 -14.24 1.69
N LEU A 231 13.80 -14.60 1.48
CA LEU A 231 13.30 -15.94 1.77
C LEU A 231 14.02 -16.98 0.93
N THR A 232 14.47 -18.06 1.56
CA THR A 232 14.97 -19.25 0.85
C THR A 232 13.88 -20.30 0.65
N LYS A 233 12.82 -20.25 1.46
CA LYS A 233 11.65 -21.12 1.40
C LYS A 233 10.42 -20.34 1.82
N LEU A 234 9.28 -20.69 1.23
CA LEU A 234 7.97 -20.16 1.57
C LEU A 234 6.95 -21.30 1.53
N ASP A 235 6.29 -21.58 2.65
CA ASP A 235 5.22 -22.58 2.74
C ASP A 235 3.86 -21.88 2.83
N VAL A 236 3.07 -21.99 1.76
CA VAL A 236 1.71 -21.46 1.65
C VAL A 236 0.64 -22.57 1.62
N SER A 237 1.03 -23.81 1.89
CA SER A 237 0.16 -25.00 1.71
C SER A 237 -1.09 -25.00 2.59
N LEU A 238 -1.04 -24.31 3.74
CA LEU A 238 -2.17 -24.16 4.67
C LEU A 238 -3.05 -22.93 4.38
N LEU A 239 -2.65 -22.07 3.44
CA LEU A 239 -3.31 -20.80 3.13
C LEU A 239 -4.38 -20.96 2.03
N SER A 240 -5.35 -21.87 2.24
CA SER A 240 -6.40 -22.21 1.27
C SER A 240 -7.32 -21.06 0.84
N LYS A 241 -7.29 -19.92 1.55
CA LYS A 241 -8.03 -18.69 1.23
C LYS A 241 -7.22 -17.68 0.42
N LEU A 242 -5.92 -17.93 0.21
CA LEU A 242 -5.01 -17.00 -0.43
C LEU A 242 -5.48 -16.70 -1.87
N SER A 243 -5.60 -15.42 -2.16
CA SER A 243 -6.11 -14.87 -3.42
C SER A 243 -5.08 -14.01 -4.15
N VAL A 244 -4.18 -13.37 -3.37
CA VAL A 244 -3.03 -12.63 -3.86
C VAL A 244 -1.78 -13.14 -3.15
N LEU A 245 -0.75 -13.49 -3.92
CA LEU A 245 0.57 -13.82 -3.42
C LEU A 245 1.63 -13.02 -4.16
N ARG A 246 2.33 -12.13 -3.45
CA ARG A 246 3.51 -11.42 -3.95
C ARG A 246 4.71 -11.80 -3.12
N CYS A 247 5.62 -12.53 -3.73
CA CYS A 247 6.82 -13.09 -3.09
C CYS A 247 8.07 -12.88 -3.97
N GLY A 248 8.04 -11.84 -4.81
CA GLY A 248 9.15 -11.49 -5.67
C GLY A 248 10.39 -11.00 -4.91
N GLY A 249 11.55 -11.02 -5.55
CA GLY A 249 12.79 -10.50 -4.96
C GLY A 249 13.34 -11.33 -3.79
N ASN A 250 13.08 -12.64 -3.81
CA ASN A 250 13.55 -13.57 -2.79
C ASN A 250 14.62 -14.52 -3.36
N LYS A 251 14.94 -15.59 -2.63
CA LYS A 251 15.91 -16.62 -3.02
C LYS A 251 15.24 -17.99 -3.11
N LEU A 252 13.95 -18.02 -3.47
CA LEU A 252 13.16 -19.25 -3.56
C LEU A 252 13.66 -20.09 -4.73
N THR A 253 13.94 -21.36 -4.47
CA THR A 253 14.26 -22.35 -5.52
C THR A 253 13.04 -23.18 -5.93
N THR A 254 12.02 -23.21 -5.09
CA THR A 254 10.74 -23.90 -5.32
C THR A 254 9.60 -23.09 -4.73
N LEU A 255 8.43 -23.16 -5.35
CA LEU A 255 7.19 -22.58 -4.85
C LEU A 255 6.03 -23.53 -5.15
N ASP A 256 5.39 -24.08 -4.11
CA ASP A 256 4.19 -24.92 -4.25
C ASP A 256 2.95 -24.10 -3.90
N VAL A 257 2.16 -23.77 -4.93
CA VAL A 257 0.88 -23.06 -4.82
C VAL A 257 -0.33 -23.96 -5.10
N SER A 258 -0.14 -25.28 -5.12
CA SER A 258 -1.17 -26.25 -5.52
C SER A 258 -2.40 -26.27 -4.62
N LYS A 259 -2.27 -25.78 -3.37
CA LYS A 259 -3.37 -25.66 -2.40
C LYS A 259 -4.08 -24.32 -2.44
N ASN A 260 -3.51 -23.32 -3.11
CA ASN A 260 -4.01 -21.95 -3.15
C ASN A 260 -4.91 -21.75 -4.38
N THR A 261 -5.95 -22.57 -4.51
CA THR A 261 -6.82 -22.63 -5.71
C THR A 261 -7.66 -21.36 -5.92
N LYS A 262 -7.60 -20.40 -4.99
CA LYS A 262 -8.27 -19.10 -5.08
C LYS A 262 -7.36 -17.97 -5.59
N LEU A 263 -6.09 -18.25 -5.88
CA LEU A 263 -5.17 -17.26 -6.44
C LEU A 263 -5.74 -16.70 -7.75
N PHE A 264 -5.83 -15.37 -7.81
CA PHE A 264 -6.09 -14.62 -9.03
C PHE A 264 -4.90 -13.74 -9.44
N ASP A 265 -4.01 -13.42 -8.49
CA ASP A 265 -2.78 -12.63 -8.70
C ASP A 265 -1.58 -13.37 -8.05
N LEU A 266 -0.59 -13.72 -8.87
CA LEU A 266 0.64 -14.39 -8.45
C LEU A 266 1.86 -13.67 -9.01
N GLU A 267 2.63 -13.03 -8.12
CA GLU A 267 3.90 -12.40 -8.43
C GLU A 267 5.03 -13.11 -7.67
N CYS A 268 5.92 -13.78 -8.41
CA CYS A 268 7.05 -14.54 -7.90
C CYS A 268 8.37 -14.20 -8.63
N TYR A 269 8.42 -13.00 -9.21
CA TYR A 269 9.55 -12.49 -9.99
C TYR A 269 10.86 -12.42 -9.17
N VAL A 270 12.01 -12.36 -9.82
CA VAL A 270 13.34 -12.22 -9.17
C VAL A 270 13.50 -13.27 -8.05
N ASN A 271 13.52 -14.54 -8.46
CA ASN A 271 13.78 -15.69 -7.61
C ASN A 271 14.74 -16.64 -8.34
N LYS A 272 14.84 -17.89 -7.88
CA LYS A 272 15.67 -18.94 -8.50
C LYS A 272 14.82 -20.16 -8.86
N LEU A 273 13.56 -19.94 -9.26
CA LEU A 273 12.64 -21.02 -9.59
C LEU A 273 13.08 -21.66 -10.91
N SER A 274 13.37 -22.97 -10.87
CA SER A 274 13.64 -23.76 -12.09
C SER A 274 12.37 -24.39 -12.68
N ASN A 275 11.29 -24.42 -11.91
CA ASN A 275 9.97 -24.92 -12.30
C ASN A 275 8.87 -24.16 -11.54
N LEU A 276 7.73 -23.95 -12.19
CA LEU A 276 6.54 -23.35 -11.60
C LEU A 276 5.30 -24.09 -12.10
N ASP A 277 4.62 -24.83 -11.22
CA ASP A 277 3.35 -25.51 -11.52
C ASP A 277 2.18 -24.69 -10.95
N ILE A 278 1.39 -24.11 -11.86
CA ILE A 278 0.17 -23.37 -11.55
C ILE A 278 -1.08 -24.05 -12.10
N SER A 279 -1.02 -25.35 -12.42
CA SER A 279 -2.10 -26.11 -13.03
C SER A 279 -3.37 -26.18 -12.18
N LYS A 280 -3.26 -25.98 -10.86
CA LYS A 280 -4.39 -25.93 -9.91
C LYS A 280 -4.96 -24.53 -9.69
N ASN A 281 -4.26 -23.49 -10.17
CA ASN A 281 -4.60 -22.09 -9.94
C ASN A 281 -5.36 -21.54 -11.17
N THR A 282 -6.49 -22.17 -11.50
CA THR A 282 -7.27 -21.89 -12.73
C THR A 282 -7.96 -20.52 -12.73
N LEU A 283 -7.95 -19.81 -11.60
CA LEU A 283 -8.50 -18.47 -11.45
C LEU A 283 -7.46 -17.35 -11.64
N VAL A 284 -6.18 -17.69 -11.85
CA VAL A 284 -5.11 -16.69 -12.08
C VAL A 284 -5.42 -15.85 -13.31
N LYS A 285 -5.36 -14.53 -13.12
CA LYS A 285 -5.54 -13.47 -14.11
C LYS A 285 -4.22 -12.75 -14.39
N HIS A 286 -3.41 -12.53 -13.36
CA HIS A 286 -2.10 -11.88 -13.47
C HIS A 286 -1.03 -12.85 -12.99
N LEU A 287 -0.03 -13.08 -13.84
CA LEU A 287 1.13 -13.90 -13.52
C LEU A 287 2.40 -13.11 -13.83
N ASP A 288 3.19 -12.82 -12.79
CA ASP A 288 4.57 -12.40 -12.95
C ASP A 288 5.51 -13.46 -12.38
N CYS A 289 6.27 -14.08 -13.27
CA CYS A 289 7.32 -15.04 -12.96
C CYS A 289 8.67 -14.64 -13.60
N ALA A 290 8.84 -13.35 -13.91
CA ALA A 290 10.02 -12.84 -14.56
C ALA A 290 11.28 -13.01 -13.69
N PHE A 291 12.47 -12.99 -14.31
CA PHE A 291 13.76 -13.11 -13.62
C PHE A 291 13.83 -14.37 -12.73
N ASN A 292 13.59 -15.52 -13.35
CA ASN A 292 13.75 -16.84 -12.74
C ASN A 292 14.64 -17.72 -13.63
N GLU A 293 14.68 -19.02 -13.36
CA GLU A 293 15.48 -20.00 -14.10
C GLU A 293 14.58 -21.00 -14.84
N LEU A 294 13.35 -20.60 -15.21
CA LEU A 294 12.36 -21.47 -15.84
C LEU A 294 12.81 -21.90 -17.24
N THR A 295 12.80 -23.20 -17.49
CA THR A 295 13.07 -23.78 -18.83
C THR A 295 11.81 -24.15 -19.60
N SER A 296 10.68 -24.25 -18.90
CA SER A 296 9.34 -24.47 -19.46
C SER A 296 8.28 -23.83 -18.57
N LEU A 297 7.14 -23.49 -19.16
CA LEU A 297 5.99 -22.92 -18.45
C LEU A 297 4.70 -23.43 -19.11
N ASP A 298 3.96 -24.29 -18.40
CA ASP A 298 2.66 -24.81 -18.87
C ASP A 298 1.52 -23.93 -18.36
N LEU A 299 0.84 -23.25 -19.30
CA LEU A 299 -0.28 -22.35 -19.03
C LEU A 299 -1.64 -22.91 -19.50
N SER A 300 -1.69 -24.18 -19.89
CA SER A 300 -2.86 -24.81 -20.53
C SER A 300 -4.12 -24.84 -19.65
N ASN A 301 -3.95 -24.80 -18.33
CA ASN A 301 -5.04 -24.78 -17.35
C ASN A 301 -5.44 -23.36 -16.91
N ASN A 302 -4.66 -22.33 -17.27
CA ASN A 302 -4.81 -20.96 -16.77
C ASN A 302 -5.53 -20.06 -17.78
N LYS A 303 -6.71 -20.50 -18.23
CA LYS A 303 -7.51 -19.85 -19.29
C LYS A 303 -8.05 -18.46 -18.93
N ASN A 304 -7.88 -18.04 -17.68
CA ASN A 304 -8.29 -16.73 -17.18
C ASN A 304 -7.18 -15.67 -17.19
N LEU A 305 -5.97 -16.02 -17.64
CA LEU A 305 -4.86 -15.08 -17.76
C LEU A 305 -5.24 -13.89 -18.67
N GLU A 306 -5.03 -12.70 -18.13
CA GLU A 306 -5.24 -11.38 -18.74
C GLU A 306 -3.89 -10.67 -18.93
N GLU A 307 -2.92 -10.93 -18.04
CA GLU A 307 -1.55 -10.40 -18.04
C GLU A 307 -0.52 -11.51 -17.72
N ILE A 308 0.58 -11.55 -18.49
CA ILE A 308 1.72 -12.45 -18.23
C ILE A 308 3.03 -11.68 -18.36
N ASP A 309 3.88 -11.76 -17.34
CA ASP A 309 5.31 -11.52 -17.46
C ASP A 309 6.09 -12.81 -17.11
N CYS A 310 6.79 -13.35 -18.10
CA CYS A 310 7.71 -14.46 -17.97
C CYS A 310 9.11 -14.11 -18.50
N SER A 311 9.44 -12.82 -18.54
CA SER A 311 10.69 -12.30 -19.07
C SER A 311 11.90 -12.75 -18.26
N ASN A 312 13.10 -12.72 -18.84
CA ASN A 312 14.35 -13.09 -18.17
C ASN A 312 14.29 -14.50 -17.56
N ASN A 313 13.97 -15.47 -18.40
CA ASN A 313 13.97 -16.90 -18.08
C ASN A 313 14.80 -17.66 -19.14
N GLN A 314 14.67 -18.98 -19.20
CA GLN A 314 15.37 -19.86 -20.13
C GLN A 314 14.37 -20.63 -21.02
N LEU A 315 13.20 -20.04 -21.29
CA LEU A 315 12.14 -20.68 -22.07
C LEU A 315 12.56 -20.84 -23.54
N THR A 316 12.42 -22.05 -24.06
CA THR A 316 12.65 -22.36 -25.49
C THR A 316 11.36 -22.36 -26.30
N THR A 317 10.22 -22.55 -25.64
CA THR A 317 8.87 -22.51 -26.22
C THR A 317 7.93 -21.82 -25.23
N LEU A 318 6.86 -21.22 -25.76
CA LEU A 318 5.79 -20.63 -24.98
C LEU A 318 4.46 -20.82 -25.74
N ASP A 319 3.57 -21.63 -25.19
CA ASP A 319 2.23 -21.85 -25.74
C ASP A 319 1.19 -21.06 -24.95
N VAL A 320 0.60 -20.05 -25.60
CA VAL A 320 -0.47 -19.20 -25.06
C VAL A 320 -1.80 -19.39 -25.81
N SER A 321 -1.92 -20.44 -26.61
CA SER A 321 -3.07 -20.68 -27.49
C SER A 321 -4.40 -20.86 -26.73
N LEU A 322 -4.34 -21.34 -25.49
CA LEU A 322 -5.50 -21.50 -24.61
C LEU A 322 -5.79 -20.29 -23.73
N ASN A 323 -4.91 -19.28 -23.72
CA ASN A 323 -5.02 -18.08 -22.91
C ASN A 323 -5.67 -16.94 -23.73
N THR A 324 -6.85 -17.21 -24.30
CA THR A 324 -7.55 -16.31 -25.24
C THR A 324 -8.10 -15.04 -24.57
N LYS A 325 -7.92 -14.89 -23.26
CA LYS A 325 -8.29 -13.70 -22.47
C LYS A 325 -7.12 -12.72 -22.28
N LEU A 326 -5.92 -13.05 -22.74
CA LEU A 326 -4.81 -12.11 -22.76
C LEU A 326 -5.22 -10.87 -23.55
N GLU A 327 -5.31 -9.74 -22.87
CA GLU A 327 -5.81 -8.48 -23.42
C GLU A 327 -4.92 -7.29 -23.09
N VAL A 328 -4.30 -7.27 -21.92
CA VAL A 328 -3.44 -6.16 -21.55
C VAL A 328 -2.03 -6.44 -22.07
N GLU A 329 -1.33 -7.40 -21.45
CA GLU A 329 0.11 -7.52 -21.59
C GLU A 329 0.60 -8.96 -21.75
N LEU A 330 1.53 -9.16 -22.70
CA LEU A 330 2.39 -10.33 -22.78
C LEU A 330 3.87 -9.90 -22.84
N LYS A 331 4.60 -10.12 -21.76
CA LYS A 331 6.05 -9.94 -21.66
C LYS A 331 6.74 -11.30 -21.58
N CYS A 332 7.53 -11.62 -22.60
CA CYS A 332 8.35 -12.83 -22.67
C CYS A 332 9.79 -12.51 -23.12
N ALA A 333 10.25 -11.29 -22.83
CA ALA A 333 11.55 -10.80 -23.23
C ALA A 333 12.70 -11.62 -22.60
N HIS A 334 13.89 -11.60 -23.20
CA HIS A 334 15.07 -12.27 -22.64
C HIS A 334 14.84 -13.76 -22.34
N ASN A 335 14.41 -14.50 -23.35
CA ASN A 335 14.26 -15.95 -23.35
C ASN A 335 15.00 -16.54 -24.56
N GLN A 336 14.73 -17.80 -24.92
CA GLN A 336 15.36 -18.51 -26.02
C GLN A 336 14.35 -18.93 -27.10
N LEU A 337 13.20 -18.24 -27.19
CA LEU A 337 12.10 -18.60 -28.07
C LEU A 337 12.52 -18.53 -29.55
N GLU A 338 12.33 -19.62 -30.30
CA GLU A 338 12.56 -19.65 -31.76
C GLU A 338 11.29 -19.36 -32.56
N GLU A 339 10.13 -19.65 -31.96
CA GLU A 339 8.81 -19.41 -32.51
C GLU A 339 7.87 -18.91 -31.41
N LEU A 340 6.86 -18.14 -31.81
CA LEU A 340 5.80 -17.64 -30.94
C LEU A 340 4.52 -17.49 -31.78
N ASP A 341 3.54 -18.35 -31.54
CA ASP A 341 2.22 -18.26 -32.17
C ASP A 341 1.27 -17.49 -31.26
N LEU A 342 0.80 -16.35 -31.76
CA LEU A 342 -0.16 -15.49 -31.05
C LEU A 342 -1.50 -15.40 -31.79
N SER A 343 -1.78 -16.31 -32.73
CA SER A 343 -2.99 -16.30 -33.56
C SER A 343 -4.30 -16.36 -32.77
N GLN A 344 -4.26 -16.87 -31.53
CA GLN A 344 -5.41 -16.99 -30.63
C GLN A 344 -5.52 -15.84 -29.61
N ASN A 345 -4.64 -14.83 -29.68
CA ASN A 345 -4.57 -13.75 -28.68
C ASN A 345 -4.78 -12.37 -29.33
N PRO A 346 -5.90 -12.14 -30.04
CA PRO A 346 -6.13 -10.92 -30.83
C PRO A 346 -6.35 -9.65 -29.99
N LYS A 347 -6.49 -9.78 -28.67
CA LYS A 347 -6.77 -8.66 -27.76
C LYS A 347 -5.52 -8.05 -27.14
N ILE A 348 -4.35 -8.68 -27.27
CA ILE A 348 -3.10 -8.17 -26.67
C ILE A 348 -2.86 -6.72 -27.13
N SER A 349 -2.66 -5.83 -26.16
CA SER A 349 -2.43 -4.41 -26.37
C SER A 349 -0.97 -3.98 -26.17
N GLU A 350 -0.23 -4.72 -25.33
CA GLU A 350 1.20 -4.54 -25.05
C GLU A 350 1.95 -5.87 -25.24
N LEU A 351 3.02 -5.86 -26.05
CA LEU A 351 3.83 -7.06 -26.34
C LEU A 351 5.32 -6.76 -26.22
N ASP A 352 6.01 -7.43 -25.30
CA ASP A 352 7.48 -7.46 -25.30
C ASP A 352 7.97 -8.90 -25.51
N CYS A 353 8.47 -9.19 -26.71
CA CYS A 353 9.13 -10.45 -27.04
C CYS A 353 10.60 -10.22 -27.42
N SER A 354 11.20 -9.13 -26.93
CA SER A 354 12.57 -8.75 -27.24
C SER A 354 13.59 -9.75 -26.69
N TYR A 355 14.80 -9.75 -27.25
CA TYR A 355 15.91 -10.60 -26.85
C TYR A 355 15.56 -12.10 -26.81
N ASN A 356 14.90 -12.57 -27.86
CA ASN A 356 14.66 -13.99 -28.17
C ASN A 356 15.41 -14.39 -29.47
N ASN A 357 15.08 -15.57 -30.03
CA ASN A 357 15.65 -16.11 -31.27
C ASN A 357 14.64 -16.13 -32.43
N LEU A 358 13.58 -15.31 -32.37
CA LEU A 358 12.50 -15.30 -33.36
C LEU A 358 13.01 -14.88 -34.74
N LYS A 359 12.51 -15.58 -35.78
CA LYS A 359 12.84 -15.30 -37.20
C LYS A 359 11.75 -14.50 -37.91
N SER A 360 10.51 -14.74 -37.53
CA SER A 360 9.34 -13.99 -37.97
C SER A 360 8.27 -14.04 -36.89
N LEU A 361 7.37 -13.06 -36.88
CA LEU A 361 6.23 -13.04 -35.96
C LEU A 361 5.00 -12.49 -36.69
N ASP A 362 3.84 -13.10 -36.46
CA ASP A 362 2.56 -12.59 -36.96
C ASP A 362 1.80 -11.87 -35.84
N VAL A 363 1.78 -10.54 -35.91
CA VAL A 363 1.02 -9.69 -35.00
C VAL A 363 -0.22 -9.08 -35.68
N SER A 364 -0.56 -9.55 -36.88
CA SER A 364 -1.63 -8.94 -37.69
C SER A 364 -3.03 -9.13 -37.10
N VAL A 365 -3.20 -10.09 -36.19
CA VAL A 365 -4.47 -10.36 -35.49
C VAL A 365 -4.72 -9.41 -34.31
N MET A 366 -3.69 -8.74 -33.77
CA MET A 366 -3.79 -7.84 -32.62
C MET A 366 -4.15 -6.43 -33.07
N VAL A 367 -5.45 -6.19 -33.25
CA VAL A 367 -5.95 -4.91 -33.79
C VAL A 367 -5.75 -3.72 -32.85
N ASP A 368 -5.59 -3.99 -31.55
CA ASP A 368 -5.45 -3.00 -30.47
C ASP A 368 -4.01 -2.90 -29.93
N LEU A 369 -3.03 -3.48 -30.63
CA LEU A 369 -1.62 -3.47 -30.24
C LEU A 369 -1.00 -2.07 -30.42
N PHE A 370 -0.73 -1.38 -29.31
CA PHE A 370 -0.23 0.00 -29.31
C PHE A 370 1.25 0.11 -28.95
N THR A 371 1.74 -0.74 -28.04
CA THR A 371 3.16 -0.81 -27.66
C THR A 371 3.73 -2.18 -28.00
N SER A 372 4.90 -2.20 -28.64
CA SER A 372 5.58 -3.46 -28.95
C SER A 372 7.09 -3.36 -29.01
N ASN A 373 7.76 -4.34 -28.42
CA ASN A 373 9.20 -4.43 -28.43
C ASN A 373 9.69 -5.77 -29.02
N PHE A 374 10.33 -5.67 -30.18
CA PHE A 374 10.86 -6.80 -30.95
C PHE A 374 12.40 -6.85 -30.98
N ILE A 375 13.08 -5.92 -30.28
CA ILE A 375 14.54 -5.78 -30.37
C ILE A 375 15.28 -7.04 -29.93
N GLY A 376 16.56 -7.17 -30.26
CA GLY A 376 17.39 -8.30 -29.79
C GLY A 376 17.11 -9.65 -30.47
N ASN A 377 16.02 -9.81 -31.24
CA ASN A 377 15.77 -10.97 -32.09
C ASN A 377 16.66 -10.93 -33.35
N LYS A 378 17.92 -11.35 -33.22
CA LYS A 378 18.99 -11.10 -34.22
C LYS A 378 18.69 -11.63 -35.62
N ASN A 379 17.87 -12.67 -35.74
CA ASN A 379 17.50 -13.31 -36.99
C ASN A 379 16.11 -12.91 -37.50
N MET A 380 15.44 -11.97 -36.83
CA MET A 380 14.12 -11.47 -37.23
C MET A 380 14.23 -10.78 -38.59
N SER A 381 13.54 -11.33 -39.59
CA SER A 381 13.47 -10.75 -40.93
C SER A 381 12.14 -10.03 -41.14
N CYS A 382 11.04 -10.55 -40.62
CA CYS A 382 9.71 -10.06 -40.95
C CYS A 382 8.73 -10.09 -39.77
N ILE A 383 8.05 -8.97 -39.56
CA ILE A 383 6.94 -8.83 -38.62
C ILE A 383 5.68 -8.61 -39.45
N LYS A 384 4.77 -9.59 -39.44
CA LYS A 384 3.54 -9.52 -40.22
C LYS A 384 2.53 -8.64 -39.48
N ILE A 385 2.01 -7.64 -40.20
CA ILE A 385 1.07 -6.65 -39.68
C ILE A 385 -0.18 -6.58 -40.57
N ASN A 386 -1.24 -5.96 -40.07
CA ASN A 386 -2.45 -5.66 -40.84
C ASN A 386 -2.44 -4.25 -41.46
N LYS A 387 -3.45 -3.94 -42.26
CA LYS A 387 -3.56 -2.64 -42.96
C LYS A 387 -3.72 -1.45 -42.01
N LYS A 388 -4.39 -1.64 -40.86
CA LYS A 388 -4.57 -0.60 -39.85
C LYS A 388 -3.24 -0.28 -39.18
N GLN A 389 -2.57 -1.30 -38.62
CA GLN A 389 -1.24 -1.17 -38.01
C GLN A 389 -0.23 -0.52 -38.96
N LYS A 390 -0.26 -0.84 -40.26
CA LYS A 390 0.61 -0.20 -41.25
C LYS A 390 0.40 1.32 -41.31
N LYS A 391 -0.86 1.76 -41.32
CA LYS A 391 -1.21 3.18 -41.35
C LYS A 391 -0.82 3.86 -40.03
N ASP A 392 -1.07 3.21 -38.91
CA ASP A 392 -0.76 3.73 -37.57
C ASP A 392 0.77 3.94 -37.41
N LEU A 393 1.60 3.02 -37.94
CA LEU A 393 3.06 3.14 -37.98
C LEU A 393 3.57 4.25 -38.91
N GLU A 394 2.86 4.55 -40.01
CA GLU A 394 3.20 5.67 -40.91
C GLU A 394 2.89 7.04 -40.27
N ASN A 395 1.95 7.07 -39.32
CA ASN A 395 1.52 8.26 -38.59
C ASN A 395 2.25 8.47 -37.25
N ASP A 396 3.17 7.58 -36.86
CA ASP A 396 3.84 7.59 -35.55
C ASP A 396 2.87 7.50 -34.37
N GLU A 397 1.76 6.76 -34.55
CA GLU A 397 0.69 6.59 -33.54
C GLU A 397 0.99 5.45 -32.54
N ASN A 398 2.02 4.64 -32.78
CA ASN A 398 2.36 3.44 -32.01
C ASN A 398 3.82 3.47 -31.52
N ASP A 399 4.08 2.96 -30.31
CA ASP A 399 5.43 2.83 -29.74
C ASP A 399 6.00 1.43 -30.04
N TRP A 400 6.37 1.22 -31.31
CA TRP A 400 6.87 -0.07 -31.80
C TRP A 400 8.36 -0.02 -32.15
N ILE A 401 9.15 -0.86 -31.49
CA ILE A 401 10.61 -0.90 -31.64
C ILE A 401 11.04 -2.26 -32.20
N LYS A 402 11.92 -2.27 -33.19
CA LYS A 402 12.47 -3.50 -33.82
C LYS A 402 13.93 -3.33 -34.22
N ASN A 403 14.61 -4.45 -34.50
CA ASN A 403 15.94 -4.43 -35.11
C ASN A 403 15.93 -3.77 -36.51
N ASP A 404 17.06 -3.18 -36.91
CA ASP A 404 17.24 -2.53 -38.22
C ASP A 404 16.97 -3.46 -39.42
N LYS A 405 17.28 -4.75 -39.28
CA LYS A 405 17.12 -5.76 -40.35
C LYS A 405 15.70 -6.28 -40.52
N ALA A 406 14.86 -6.16 -39.50
CA ALA A 406 13.48 -6.61 -39.56
C ALA A 406 12.63 -5.56 -40.32
N PHE A 407 11.64 -6.00 -41.10
CA PHE A 407 10.67 -5.11 -41.73
C PHE A 407 9.24 -5.47 -41.37
N TYR A 408 8.37 -4.46 -41.34
CA TYR A 408 6.93 -4.66 -41.23
C TYR A 408 6.34 -4.97 -42.61
N SER A 409 5.52 -6.01 -42.72
CA SER A 409 4.90 -6.40 -44.00
C SER A 409 3.49 -6.93 -43.82
N LEU A 410 2.64 -6.74 -44.83
CA LEU A 410 1.35 -7.43 -44.91
C LEU A 410 1.52 -8.92 -45.26
N ASN A 411 2.68 -9.29 -45.84
CA ASN A 411 3.01 -10.66 -46.25
C ASN A 411 4.48 -10.95 -45.88
N CYS A 412 4.70 -11.77 -44.86
CA CYS A 412 5.99 -12.42 -44.64
C CYS A 412 6.05 -13.68 -45.52
N LYS A 413 7.08 -13.80 -46.37
CA LYS A 413 7.28 -14.95 -47.27
C LYS A 413 8.38 -15.85 -46.74
#